data_AF-Q0ZRS3-F1
#
_entry.id   AF-Q0ZRS3-F1
#
_cell.length_a   1.000
_cell.length_b   1.000
_cell.length_c   1.000
_cell.angle_alpha   90.00
_cell.angle_beta   90.00
_cell.angle_gamma   90.00
#
_symmetry.space_group_name_H-M   'P 1'
#
loop_
_entity.id
_entity.type
_entity.pdbx_description
1 polymer ?
#
loop_
_entity_poly.entity_id
_entity_poly.type
_entity_poly.pdbx_seq_one_letter_code
_entity_poly.pdbx_strand_id
1 'polypeptide(L)' 'KKKPRTAFTESQISELEKRFQSQKYLGSKERSELAGTLGLTDTQV' A
#
# COMPACT_ATOMS: atom_id res chain seq x y z
N LYS A 1 -7.43 22.31 -2.11
CA LYS A 1 -6.26 21.90 -2.91
C LYS A 1 -6.17 20.38 -2.88
N LYS A 2 -6.28 19.68 -4.03
CA LYS A 2 -6.16 18.21 -4.07
C LYS A 2 -4.72 17.85 -3.66
N LYS A 3 -4.55 16.86 -2.77
CA LYS A 3 -3.22 16.34 -2.46
C LYS A 3 -2.54 15.91 -3.77
N PRO A 4 -1.27 16.23 -3.99
CA PRO A 4 -0.55 15.74 -5.16
C PRO A 4 -0.67 14.22 -5.19
N ARG A 5 -1.04 13.66 -6.35
CA ARG A 5 -1.05 12.21 -6.53
C ARG A 5 0.38 11.72 -6.35
N THR A 6 0.63 10.97 -5.29
CA THR A 6 1.89 10.26 -5.09
C THR A 6 1.96 9.14 -6.11
N ALA A 7 2.97 9.14 -6.96
CA ALA A 7 3.29 7.98 -7.79
C ALA A 7 3.99 6.93 -6.91
N PHE A 8 3.55 5.69 -7.00
CA PHE A 8 4.25 4.56 -6.38
C PHE A 8 5.52 4.23 -7.17
N THR A 9 6.56 3.80 -6.48
CA THR A 9 7.75 3.22 -7.14
C THR A 9 7.44 1.82 -7.65
N GLU A 10 8.22 1.30 -8.61
CA GLU A 10 8.04 -0.06 -9.12
C GLU A 10 8.12 -1.13 -8.01
N SER A 11 8.99 -0.92 -7.01
CA SER A 11 9.08 -1.80 -5.85
C SER A 11 7.83 -1.77 -4.98
N GLN A 12 7.22 -0.59 -4.78
CA GLN A 12 5.96 -0.49 -4.05
C GLN A 12 4.82 -1.18 -4.79
N ILE A 13 4.73 -1.00 -6.11
CA ILE A 13 3.72 -1.66 -6.95
C ILE A 13 3.88 -3.18 -6.88
N SER A 14 5.10 -3.70 -7.04
CA SER A 14 5.37 -5.13 -7.01
C SER A 14 4.95 -5.77 -5.68
N GLU A 15 5.23 -5.12 -4.55
CA GLU A 15 4.86 -5.66 -3.24
C GLU A 15 3.34 -5.55 -2.98
N LEU A 16 2.69 -4.47 -3.43
CA LEU A 16 1.22 -4.35 -3.39
C LEU A 16 0.54 -5.44 -4.21
N GLU A 17 1.02 -5.70 -5.43
CA GLU A 17 0.50 -6.77 -6.30
C GLU A 17 0.69 -8.15 -5.67
N LYS A 18 1.89 -8.43 -5.15
CA LYS A 18 2.19 -9.69 -4.47
C LYS A 18 1.29 -9.91 -3.26
N ARG A 19 1.08 -8.88 -2.43
CA ARG A 19 0.17 -8.97 -1.28
C ARG A 19 -1.28 -9.16 -1.73
N PHE A 20 -1.72 -8.46 -2.77
CA PHE A 20 -3.08 -8.59 -3.29
C PHE A 20 -3.36 -9.98 -3.85
N GLN A 21 -2.38 -10.59 -4.53
CA GLN A 21 -2.48 -11.96 -5.03
C GLN A 21 -2.63 -12.98 -3.90
N SER A 22 -1.92 -12.79 -2.77
CA SER A 22 -2.04 -13.69 -1.61
C SER A 22 -3.30 -13.41 -0.77
N GLN A 23 -3.68 -12.14 -0.63
CA GLN A 23 -4.84 -11.71 0.14
C GLN A 23 -5.41 -10.40 -0.40
N LYS A 24 -6.57 -10.52 -1.03
CA LYS A 24 -7.26 -9.39 -1.69
C LYS A 24 -7.75 -8.30 -0.74
N TYR A 25 -7.96 -8.64 0.53
CA TYR A 25 -8.52 -7.72 1.52
C TYR A 25 -7.69 -7.74 2.80
N LEU A 26 -7.14 -6.59 3.17
CA LEU A 26 -6.37 -6.43 4.40
C LEU A 26 -7.27 -5.95 5.54
N GLY A 27 -7.13 -6.59 6.71
CA GLY A 27 -7.63 -6.04 7.95
C GLY A 27 -6.94 -4.71 8.30
N SER A 28 -7.51 -3.96 9.25
CA SER A 28 -6.95 -2.66 9.66
C SER A 28 -5.48 -2.76 10.07
N LYS A 29 -5.12 -3.76 10.88
CA LYS A 29 -3.75 -3.96 11.36
C LYS A 29 -2.77 -4.27 10.22
N GLU A 30 -3.13 -5.23 9.37
CA GLU A 30 -2.26 -5.66 8.27
C GLU A 30 -2.00 -4.55 7.26
N ARG A 31 -3.00 -3.66 7.08
CA ARG A 31 -2.86 -2.48 6.23
C ARG A 31 -1.88 -1.48 6.82
N SER A 32 -1.97 -1.20 8.12
CA SER A 32 -1.01 -0.32 8.80
C SER A 32 0.41 -0.87 8.75
N GLU A 33 0.58 -2.19 8.89
CA GLU A 33 1.89 -2.85 8.78
C GLU A 33 2.47 -2.75 7.36
N LEU A 34 1.65 -2.99 6.33
CA LEU A 34 2.09 -2.85 4.94
C LEU A 34 2.37 -1.39 4.57
N ALA A 35 1.54 -0.46 5.03
CA ALA A 35 1.76 0.98 4.84
C ALA A 35 3.09 1.43 5.45
N GLY A 36 3.37 1.02 6.70
CA GLY A 36 4.65 1.30 7.35
C GLY A 36 5.84 0.72 6.59
N THR A 37 5.71 -0.49 6.04
CA THR A 37 6.76 -1.15 5.26
C THR A 37 7.05 -0.43 3.95
N LEU A 38 6.01 0.06 3.27
CA LEU A 38 6.12 0.74 1.98
C LEU A 38 6.37 2.25 2.10
N GLY A 39 6.39 2.80 3.32
CA GLY A 39 6.44 4.25 3.53
C GLY A 39 5.20 4.99 3.00
N LEU A 40 4.05 4.31 3.01
CA LEU A 40 2.76 4.79 2.57
C LEU A 40 1.85 5.05 3.77
N THR A 41 0.69 5.67 3.52
CA THR A 41 -0.39 5.80 4.51
C THR A 41 -1.41 4.69 4.34
N ASP A 42 -2.19 4.39 5.39
CA ASP A 42 -3.28 3.40 5.34
C ASP A 42 -4.32 3.67 4.26
N THR A 43 -4.41 4.92 3.76
CA THR A 43 -5.31 5.29 2.66
C THR A 43 -4.74 5.02 1.27
N GLN A 44 -3.44 4.73 1.17
CA GLN A 44 -2.72 4.42 -0.06
C GLN A 44 -2.47 2.92 -0.24
N VAL A 45 -2.85 2.10 0.74
CA VAL A 45 -2.74 0.64 0.78
C VAL A 45 -4.12 0.01 0.82
#